data_AF-A0A6J4J2L3-F1
#
_entry.id   AF-A0A6J4J2L3-F1
#
_cell.length_a   1.000
_cell.length_b   1.000
_cell.length_c   1.000
_cell.angle_alpha   90.00
_cell.angle_beta   90.00
_cell.angle_gamma   90.00
#
_symmetry.space_group_name_H-M   'P 1'
#
loop_
_entity.id
_entity.type
_entity.pdbx_description
1 polymer ?
#
loop_
_entity_poly.entity_id
_entity_poly.type
_entity_poly.pdbx_seq_one_letter_code
_entity_poly.pdbx_strand_id
1 'polypeptide(L)'
;MNQNIGDSTLSVWDTSFSVDVDNGCGHKARMSADYSIEVCYNRAAMAFEGDDQTPPDTNSGMLMLIGGAEDKVGNRAILRRFVELAGGSKARIAIIATASEIHGIVGHTYHHIFSELGVADVHVMDLNRREQCLEPENLEPLDDATGIFLTGGNQLKLMTIIGGTPAATRIRRIYRRGAVVAGTSAGASAVCQHMMAYGLSGTTPRKAMMHFAPGLGLVTRLLVDQHFGARGRTGRLITAIAHNPYLIGVGLDEDTAVEVDARRMVRVFGRGSVMFVDGAGANYNNIHRLPDNAPLAMFDLRFHILTHGHSFDVHARQPVVPTIPPAPFEPEVYFEGEGI
;
A
#
# COMPACT_ATOMS: atom_id res chain seq x y z
N MET A 1 70.59 10.77 1.71
CA MET A 1 70.26 12.14 2.12
C MET A 1 68.83 12.16 2.62
N ASN A 2 68.50 12.97 3.63
CA ASN A 2 67.17 13.03 4.23
C ASN A 2 66.20 13.90 3.42
N GLN A 3 64.89 13.66 3.58
CA GLN A 3 63.84 14.65 3.93
C GLN A 3 62.54 13.87 4.30
N ASN A 4 61.94 14.06 5.48
CA ASN A 4 60.94 15.08 5.90
C ASN A 4 59.53 14.82 5.31
N ILE A 5 58.39 14.84 6.03
CA ILE A 5 58.01 15.14 7.44
C ILE A 5 57.04 14.00 7.93
N GLY A 6 56.32 13.91 9.06
CA GLY A 6 55.97 14.76 10.24
C GLY A 6 54.65 15.55 10.07
N ASP A 7 53.79 15.74 11.08
CA ASP A 7 53.69 15.18 12.45
C ASP A 7 52.23 15.32 12.99
N SER A 8 51.92 14.66 14.10
CA SER A 8 50.75 14.68 15.01
C SER A 8 49.49 15.54 14.73
N THR A 9 48.31 14.94 14.97
CA THR A 9 47.28 15.45 15.92
C THR A 9 46.12 14.47 16.10
N LEU A 10 45.75 14.16 17.36
CA LEU A 10 44.51 13.42 17.71
C LEU A 10 44.10 13.79 19.14
N SER A 11 42.94 14.42 19.31
CA SER A 11 42.48 14.97 20.59
C SER A 11 41.57 14.00 21.34
N VAL A 12 41.84 13.85 22.64
CA VAL A 12 40.96 13.16 23.59
C VAL A 12 39.88 14.13 24.05
N TRP A 13 38.65 13.63 24.21
CA TRP A 13 37.67 14.23 25.12
C TRP A 13 37.16 13.16 26.09
N ASP A 14 37.13 13.54 27.36
CA ASP A 14 36.81 12.69 28.51
C ASP A 14 35.37 12.94 28.96
N THR A 15 34.64 11.87 29.26
CA THR A 15 33.36 11.91 29.99
C THR A 15 33.27 10.66 30.86
N SER A 16 33.61 10.82 32.12
CA SER A 16 33.43 9.81 33.16
C SER A 16 31.97 9.73 33.61
N PHE A 17 31.49 8.51 33.83
CA PHE A 17 30.26 8.24 34.58
C PHE A 17 30.53 7.08 35.55
N SER A 18 30.63 7.42 36.84
CA SER A 18 30.81 6.46 37.92
C SER A 18 29.52 5.67 38.16
N VAL A 19 29.66 4.37 38.39
CA VAL A 19 28.61 3.54 38.99
C VAL A 19 29.19 2.95 40.26
N ASP A 20 28.70 3.40 41.41
CA ASP A 20 29.08 2.82 42.70
C ASP A 20 28.51 1.40 42.81
N VAL A 21 29.39 0.44 43.07
CA VAL A 21 29.04 -0.98 43.27
C VAL A 21 29.37 -1.37 44.70
N ASP A 22 28.54 -0.92 45.63
CA ASP A 22 28.74 -1.17 47.07
C ASP A 22 28.45 -2.64 47.42
N ASN A 23 29.48 -3.34 47.92
CA ASN A 23 29.47 -4.79 48.19
C ASN A 23 29.57 -5.04 49.70
N GLY A 24 28.45 -4.93 50.42
CA GLY A 24 28.40 -4.94 51.88
C GLY A 24 27.53 -6.03 52.52
N CYS A 25 28.16 -7.15 52.91
CA CYS A 25 27.77 -8.12 53.97
C CYS A 25 26.26 -8.40 54.24
N GLY A 26 25.80 -9.61 53.90
CA GLY A 26 24.39 -10.00 54.04
C GLY A 26 23.88 -10.36 55.44
N HIS A 27 22.60 -10.74 55.51
CA HIS A 27 21.93 -11.32 56.68
C HIS A 27 21.08 -12.53 56.29
N LYS A 28 20.90 -13.48 57.21
CA LYS A 28 20.03 -14.66 57.01
C LYS A 28 18.58 -14.33 57.36
N ALA A 29 17.66 -14.56 56.42
CA ALA A 29 16.24 -14.74 56.68
C ALA A 29 15.71 -15.89 55.81
N ARG A 30 14.75 -16.67 56.31
CA ARG A 30 14.14 -17.82 55.62
C ARG A 30 12.70 -17.98 56.11
N MET A 31 11.75 -18.21 55.18
CA MET A 31 10.29 -18.20 55.42
C MET A 31 9.76 -16.79 55.78
N SER A 32 8.57 -16.35 55.36
CA SER A 32 7.50 -16.96 54.54
C SER A 32 6.52 -15.88 54.05
N ALA A 33 6.04 -15.96 52.81
CA ALA A 33 4.73 -15.45 52.34
C ALA A 33 4.51 -15.89 50.89
N ASP A 34 3.25 -16.09 50.49
CA ASP A 34 2.89 -16.32 49.09
C ASP A 34 3.04 -15.03 48.26
N TYR A 35 3.45 -15.18 47.00
CA TYR A 35 3.38 -14.09 46.02
C TYR A 35 2.86 -14.62 44.68
N SER A 36 1.54 -14.55 44.51
CA SER A 36 0.90 -14.74 43.21
C SER A 36 1.33 -13.60 42.29
N ILE A 37 2.26 -13.87 41.38
CA ILE A 37 2.66 -12.91 40.34
C ILE A 37 1.54 -12.85 39.30
N GLU A 38 0.52 -12.03 39.58
CA GLU A 38 -0.47 -11.63 38.59
C GLU A 38 0.22 -10.71 37.59
N VAL A 39 0.72 -11.28 36.49
CA VAL A 39 1.31 -10.52 35.38
C VAL A 39 0.18 -9.83 34.63
N CYS A 40 -0.27 -8.69 35.18
CA CYS A 40 -1.13 -7.75 34.46
C CYS A 40 -0.37 -7.28 33.22
N TYR A 41 -0.62 -7.93 32.09
CA TYR A 41 -0.06 -7.57 30.79
C TYR A 41 -0.72 -6.28 30.31
N ASN A 42 -0.34 -5.17 30.93
CA ASN A 42 -0.79 -3.83 30.62
C ASN A 42 -0.11 -3.40 29.31
N ARG A 43 -0.53 -4.06 28.21
CA ARG A 43 -0.07 -3.86 26.85
C ARG A 43 -0.66 -2.55 26.34
N ALA A 44 -0.22 -1.46 26.95
CA ALA A 44 -0.45 -0.11 26.46
C ALA A 44 -0.06 -0.11 24.99
N ALA A 45 -1.05 0.06 24.11
CA ALA A 45 -0.78 0.25 22.71
C ALA A 45 0.02 1.55 22.62
N MET A 46 1.29 1.46 22.23
CA MET A 46 2.03 2.63 21.76
C MET A 46 1.41 3.06 20.44
N ALA A 47 0.30 3.78 20.55
CA ALA A 47 -0.24 4.58 19.49
C ALA A 47 0.88 5.53 19.04
N PHE A 48 1.28 5.42 17.78
CA PHE A 48 2.14 6.43 17.15
C PHE A 48 1.30 7.69 16.96
N GLU A 49 1.21 8.50 18.02
CA GLU A 49 0.69 9.86 18.01
C GLU A 49 1.65 10.75 17.22
N GLY A 50 1.58 10.63 15.89
CA GLY A 50 2.44 11.30 14.93
C GLY A 50 1.72 11.56 13.61
N ASP A 51 1.71 12.84 13.22
CA ASP A 51 1.49 13.38 11.88
C ASP A 51 0.26 12.90 11.11
N ASP A 52 -0.89 12.81 11.78
CA ASP A 52 -2.22 12.84 11.13
C ASP A 52 -3.26 13.56 12.01
N GLN A 53 -2.87 14.74 12.54
CA GLN A 53 -3.74 15.65 13.32
C GLN A 53 -4.53 16.62 12.44
N THR A 54 -4.34 16.58 11.12
CA THR A 54 -5.35 17.09 10.17
C THR A 54 -6.60 16.23 10.28
N PRO A 55 -7.79 16.79 10.55
CA PRO A 55 -9.03 16.04 10.41
C PRO A 55 -9.08 15.41 9.01
N PRO A 56 -9.56 14.16 8.86
CA PRO A 56 -9.67 13.53 7.55
C PRO A 56 -10.50 14.44 6.64
N ASP A 57 -9.94 14.78 5.48
CA ASP A 57 -10.62 15.60 4.47
C ASP A 57 -11.86 14.85 3.97
N THR A 58 -13.01 15.11 4.59
CA THR A 58 -14.28 14.44 4.30
C THR A 58 -14.81 14.75 2.91
N ASN A 59 -14.15 15.62 2.15
CA ASN A 59 -14.45 15.95 0.77
C ASN A 59 -13.49 15.25 -0.22
N SER A 60 -12.47 14.52 0.25
CA SER A 60 -11.68 13.61 -0.58
C SER A 60 -12.51 12.38 -1.00
N GLY A 61 -12.34 11.96 -2.25
CA GLY A 61 -13.04 10.82 -2.82
C GLY A 61 -12.55 9.47 -2.30
N MET A 62 -13.10 8.41 -2.88
CA MET A 62 -12.64 7.04 -2.61
C MET A 62 -11.42 6.67 -3.44
N LEU A 63 -10.60 5.76 -2.92
CA LEU A 63 -9.60 5.05 -3.69
C LEU A 63 -10.06 3.61 -3.94
N MET A 64 -9.76 3.06 -5.12
CA MET A 64 -9.96 1.64 -5.39
C MET A 64 -8.65 1.01 -5.85
N LEU A 65 -8.02 0.20 -5.00
CA LEU A 65 -6.72 -0.41 -5.27
C LEU A 65 -6.98 -1.87 -5.66
N ILE A 66 -6.72 -2.22 -6.92
CA ILE A 66 -7.07 -3.51 -7.53
C ILE A 66 -5.80 -4.34 -7.73
N GLY A 67 -5.79 -5.59 -7.26
CA GLY A 67 -4.61 -6.46 -7.27
C GLY A 67 -4.12 -6.87 -8.66
N GLY A 68 -4.89 -6.62 -9.72
CA GLY A 68 -4.55 -6.96 -11.09
C GLY A 68 -5.38 -8.13 -11.64
N ALA A 69 -5.32 -8.29 -12.97
CA ALA A 69 -6.03 -9.34 -13.70
C ALA A 69 -7.54 -9.44 -13.40
N GLU A 70 -8.18 -8.32 -13.01
CA GLU A 70 -9.61 -8.27 -12.72
C GLU A 70 -10.48 -8.52 -13.96
N ASP A 71 -11.69 -9.04 -13.75
CA ASP A 71 -12.55 -9.47 -14.86
C ASP A 71 -12.92 -8.32 -15.81
N LYS A 72 -12.78 -8.61 -17.10
CA LYS A 72 -13.00 -7.71 -18.26
C LYS A 72 -14.03 -8.28 -19.25
N VAL A 73 -14.54 -9.47 -19.00
CA VAL A 73 -15.38 -10.22 -19.95
C VAL A 73 -16.75 -10.56 -19.36
N GLY A 74 -16.79 -11.21 -18.19
CA GLY A 74 -18.01 -11.72 -17.55
C GLY A 74 -18.77 -10.65 -16.77
N ASN A 75 -18.99 -10.86 -15.46
CA ASN A 75 -19.67 -9.88 -14.62
C ASN A 75 -18.87 -8.57 -14.41
N ARG A 76 -17.56 -8.52 -14.71
CA ARG A 76 -16.69 -7.33 -14.60
C ARG A 76 -16.85 -6.57 -13.28
N ALA A 77 -17.09 -7.29 -12.18
CA ALA A 77 -17.76 -6.73 -11.00
C ALA A 77 -16.99 -5.57 -10.36
N ILE A 78 -15.65 -5.65 -10.30
CA ILE A 78 -14.78 -4.56 -9.82
C ILE A 78 -14.88 -3.32 -10.71
N LEU A 79 -15.01 -3.50 -12.02
CA LEU A 79 -15.13 -2.40 -12.98
C LEU A 79 -16.54 -1.77 -12.95
N ARG A 80 -17.61 -2.56 -12.73
CA ARG A 80 -18.95 -2.03 -12.40
C ARG A 80 -18.91 -1.21 -11.11
N ARG A 81 -18.26 -1.74 -10.07
CA ARG A 81 -18.14 -1.09 -8.76
C ARG A 81 -17.36 0.23 -8.84
N PHE A 82 -16.31 0.30 -9.66
CA PHE A 82 -15.64 1.57 -9.97
C PHE A 82 -16.58 2.59 -10.64
N VAL A 83 -17.38 2.14 -11.63
CA VAL A 83 -18.38 3.00 -12.31
C VAL A 83 -19.43 3.52 -11.33
N GLU A 84 -19.94 2.70 -10.40
CA GLU A 84 -20.84 3.14 -9.32
C GLU A 84 -20.22 4.28 -8.51
N LEU A 85 -18.99 4.09 -8.03
CA LEU A 85 -18.25 5.09 -7.24
C LEU A 85 -17.93 6.37 -8.03
N ALA A 86 -17.82 6.28 -9.35
CA ALA A 86 -17.64 7.43 -10.24
C ALA A 86 -18.96 8.16 -10.57
N GLY A 87 -20.11 7.73 -10.05
CA GLY A 87 -21.43 8.35 -10.29
C GLY A 87 -22.32 7.62 -11.31
N GLY A 88 -22.02 6.36 -11.63
CA GLY A 88 -22.83 5.50 -12.50
C GLY A 88 -22.98 6.07 -13.91
N SER A 89 -24.22 6.19 -14.40
CA SER A 89 -24.52 6.74 -15.73
C SER A 89 -24.21 8.23 -15.89
N LYS A 90 -23.80 8.94 -14.83
CA LYS A 90 -23.27 10.31 -14.88
C LYS A 90 -21.74 10.36 -14.81
N ALA A 91 -21.06 9.22 -14.72
CA ALA A 91 -19.62 9.18 -14.57
C ALA A 91 -18.90 9.73 -15.81
N ARG A 92 -17.82 10.47 -15.58
CA ARG A 92 -16.85 10.91 -16.59
C ARG A 92 -15.49 10.34 -16.22
N ILE A 93 -14.99 9.40 -17.01
CA ILE A 93 -13.84 8.56 -16.63
C ILE A 93 -12.60 8.93 -17.43
N ALA A 94 -11.53 9.32 -16.74
CA ALA A 94 -10.22 9.52 -17.32
C ALA A 94 -9.34 8.26 -17.15
N ILE A 95 -8.99 7.60 -18.26
CA ILE A 95 -8.12 6.42 -18.28
C ILE A 95 -6.67 6.85 -18.51
N ILE A 96 -5.77 6.45 -17.61
CA ILE A 96 -4.33 6.75 -17.70
C ILE A 96 -3.59 5.44 -17.95
N ALA A 97 -3.26 5.19 -19.22
CA ALA A 97 -2.65 3.95 -19.71
C ALA A 97 -1.10 3.95 -19.70
N THR A 98 -0.47 5.03 -19.23
CA THR A 98 0.97 5.33 -19.24
C THR A 98 1.88 4.21 -18.71
N ALA A 99 1.38 3.39 -17.78
CA ALA A 99 2.13 2.26 -17.24
C ALA A 99 2.45 1.19 -18.30
N SER A 100 1.61 1.04 -19.33
CA SER A 100 1.72 0.00 -20.34
C SER A 100 2.71 0.37 -21.46
N GLU A 101 3.36 -0.63 -22.06
CA GLU A 101 4.07 -0.44 -23.35
C GLU A 101 3.09 -0.39 -24.52
N ILE A 102 1.95 -1.10 -24.42
CA ILE A 102 0.85 -1.07 -25.38
C ILE A 102 -0.29 -0.18 -24.88
N HIS A 103 0.06 1.04 -24.46
CA HIS A 103 -0.85 2.01 -23.81
C HIS A 103 -2.10 2.32 -24.65
N GLY A 104 -1.98 2.45 -25.98
CA GLY A 104 -3.13 2.65 -26.87
C GLY A 104 -4.13 1.48 -26.81
N ILE A 105 -3.65 0.23 -26.94
CA ILE A 105 -4.51 -0.96 -26.89
C ILE A 105 -5.21 -1.05 -25.52
N VAL A 106 -4.44 -0.95 -24.43
CA VAL A 106 -4.97 -1.07 -23.06
C VAL A 106 -5.95 0.06 -22.74
N GLY A 107 -5.67 1.29 -23.19
CA GLY A 107 -6.57 2.43 -23.08
C GLY A 107 -7.89 2.20 -23.82
N HIS A 108 -7.85 1.73 -25.07
CA HIS A 108 -9.05 1.39 -25.82
C HIS A 108 -9.85 0.22 -25.20
N THR A 109 -9.19 -0.78 -24.60
CA THR A 109 -9.88 -1.86 -23.88
C THR A 109 -10.71 -1.32 -22.71
N TYR A 110 -10.12 -0.51 -21.83
CA TYR A 110 -10.88 0.08 -20.71
C TYR A 110 -11.91 1.10 -21.19
N HIS A 111 -11.64 1.85 -22.27
CA HIS A 111 -12.62 2.76 -22.87
C HIS A 111 -13.87 1.98 -23.29
N HIS A 112 -13.70 0.93 -24.09
CA HIS A 112 -14.81 0.09 -24.54
C HIS A 112 -15.60 -0.50 -23.37
N ILE A 113 -14.90 -1.03 -22.36
CA ILE A 113 -15.55 -1.60 -21.16
C ILE A 113 -16.37 -0.53 -20.41
N PHE A 114 -15.83 0.67 -20.17
CA PHE A 114 -16.57 1.70 -19.44
C PHE A 114 -17.72 2.30 -20.27
N SER A 115 -17.58 2.41 -21.60
CA SER A 115 -18.70 2.75 -22.49
C SER A 115 -19.82 1.71 -22.44
N GLU A 116 -19.50 0.41 -22.44
CA GLU A 116 -20.50 -0.67 -22.29
C GLU A 116 -21.17 -0.67 -20.90
N LEU A 117 -20.48 -0.16 -19.87
CA LEU A 117 -21.06 0.05 -18.53
C LEU A 117 -21.92 1.33 -18.42
N GLY A 118 -22.16 2.03 -19.52
CA GLY A 118 -23.22 3.05 -19.63
C GLY A 118 -22.91 4.38 -18.96
N VAL A 119 -21.62 4.75 -18.84
CA VAL A 119 -21.18 6.05 -18.29
C VAL A 119 -21.42 7.20 -19.28
N ALA A 120 -21.38 8.44 -18.79
CA ALA A 120 -21.65 9.62 -19.63
C ALA A 120 -20.48 9.97 -20.57
N ASP A 121 -19.24 9.73 -20.15
CA ASP A 121 -18.04 10.12 -20.91
C ASP A 121 -16.83 9.25 -20.52
N VAL A 122 -15.96 8.94 -21.49
CA VAL A 122 -14.71 8.18 -21.28
C VAL A 122 -13.59 8.76 -22.13
N HIS A 123 -12.53 9.24 -21.48
CA HIS A 123 -11.37 9.82 -22.14
C HIS A 123 -10.10 9.00 -21.88
N VAL A 124 -9.37 8.63 -22.93
CA VAL A 124 -8.05 7.99 -22.82
C VAL A 124 -6.98 9.08 -22.86
N MET A 125 -6.36 9.35 -21.71
CA MET A 125 -5.42 10.46 -21.54
C MET A 125 -4.11 10.19 -22.29
N ASP A 126 -3.68 11.10 -23.17
CA ASP A 126 -2.37 11.02 -23.85
C ASP A 126 -1.20 11.46 -22.96
N LEU A 127 -1.02 10.78 -21.82
CA LEU A 127 0.01 11.07 -20.82
C LEU A 127 1.17 10.06 -20.93
N ASN A 128 1.59 9.77 -22.17
CA ASN A 128 2.48 8.64 -22.48
C ASN A 128 3.97 9.02 -22.51
N ARG A 129 4.27 10.31 -22.46
CA ARG A 129 5.60 10.93 -22.34
C ARG A 129 5.55 12.08 -21.32
N ARG A 130 6.71 12.49 -20.81
CA ARG A 130 6.77 13.49 -19.73
C ARG A 130 6.32 14.87 -20.18
N GLU A 131 6.60 15.24 -21.43
CA GLU A 131 6.26 16.54 -22.02
C GLU A 131 4.74 16.71 -22.08
N GLN A 132 4.02 15.68 -22.52
CA GLN A 132 2.55 15.66 -22.58
C GLN A 132 1.89 15.91 -21.21
N CYS A 133 2.58 15.55 -20.11
CA CYS A 133 2.10 15.78 -18.74
C CYS A 133 2.31 17.22 -18.23
N LEU A 134 2.97 18.08 -19.03
CA LEU A 134 3.16 19.51 -18.78
C LEU A 134 2.13 20.37 -19.53
N GLU A 135 1.72 19.93 -20.73
CA GLU A 135 0.79 20.67 -21.60
C GLU A 135 -0.61 20.80 -20.96
N PRO A 136 -1.19 22.01 -20.81
CA PRO A 136 -2.48 22.19 -20.17
C PRO A 136 -3.65 21.48 -20.87
N GLU A 137 -3.66 21.51 -22.21
CA GLU A 137 -4.72 20.95 -23.06
C GLU A 137 -4.90 19.43 -22.82
N ASN A 138 -3.79 18.69 -22.67
CA ASN A 138 -3.79 17.26 -22.34
C ASN A 138 -4.33 16.95 -20.92
N LEU A 139 -4.59 17.98 -20.10
CA LEU A 139 -5.05 17.86 -18.71
C LEU A 139 -6.47 18.42 -18.49
N GLU A 140 -7.06 19.07 -19.49
CA GLU A 140 -8.46 19.56 -19.42
C GLU A 140 -9.47 18.43 -19.19
N PRO A 141 -9.38 17.23 -19.82
CA PRO A 141 -10.32 16.13 -19.57
C PRO A 141 -10.34 15.61 -18.13
N LEU A 142 -9.32 15.95 -17.32
CA LEU A 142 -9.27 15.62 -15.90
C LEU A 142 -10.16 16.56 -15.06
N ASP A 143 -10.48 17.78 -15.51
CA ASP A 143 -11.13 18.78 -14.66
C ASP A 143 -12.58 18.44 -14.29
N ASP A 144 -13.31 17.83 -15.23
CA ASP A 144 -14.68 17.33 -15.05
C ASP A 144 -14.73 15.83 -14.68
N ALA A 145 -13.56 15.17 -14.54
CA ALA A 145 -13.50 13.73 -14.31
C ALA A 145 -14.01 13.36 -12.91
N THR A 146 -15.06 12.54 -12.85
CA THR A 146 -15.60 11.99 -11.60
C THR A 146 -14.93 10.67 -11.21
N GLY A 147 -14.25 10.01 -12.15
CA GLY A 147 -13.41 8.84 -11.92
C GLY A 147 -12.10 8.91 -12.71
N ILE A 148 -10.99 8.48 -12.10
CA ILE A 148 -9.69 8.31 -12.75
C ILE A 148 -9.29 6.84 -12.62
N PHE A 149 -8.87 6.20 -13.72
CA PHE A 149 -8.47 4.79 -13.74
C PHE A 149 -7.03 4.62 -14.23
N LEU A 150 -6.12 4.23 -13.33
CA LEU A 150 -4.71 3.97 -13.62
C LEU A 150 -4.51 2.49 -14.01
N THR A 151 -4.02 2.22 -15.23
CA THR A 151 -3.92 0.84 -15.73
C THR A 151 -2.71 0.08 -15.17
N GLY A 152 -2.73 -1.24 -15.35
CA GLY A 152 -1.56 -2.10 -15.15
C GLY A 152 -0.44 -1.84 -16.17
N GLY A 153 0.74 -2.40 -15.90
CA GLY A 153 1.97 -2.20 -16.68
C GLY A 153 3.20 -2.13 -15.76
N ASN A 154 4.04 -1.13 -15.97
CA ASN A 154 5.21 -0.81 -15.16
C ASN A 154 4.97 0.45 -14.30
N GLN A 155 4.96 0.31 -12.98
CA GLN A 155 4.69 1.39 -12.04
C GLN A 155 5.82 2.42 -11.92
N LEU A 156 7.07 2.04 -12.22
CA LEU A 156 8.18 3.00 -12.35
C LEU A 156 7.99 3.87 -13.60
N LYS A 157 7.63 3.30 -14.75
CA LYS A 157 7.32 4.07 -15.98
C LYS A 157 6.20 5.09 -15.74
N LEU A 158 5.12 4.65 -15.09
CA LEU A 158 4.00 5.51 -14.69
C LEU A 158 4.49 6.71 -13.86
N MET A 159 5.33 6.46 -12.86
CA MET A 159 5.80 7.51 -11.94
C MET A 159 6.98 8.35 -12.46
N THR A 160 7.82 7.89 -13.39
CA THR A 160 8.85 8.74 -14.02
C THR A 160 8.24 9.70 -15.05
N ILE A 161 7.14 9.30 -15.70
CA ILE A 161 6.40 10.16 -16.62
C ILE A 161 5.53 11.15 -15.84
N ILE A 162 4.63 10.66 -14.96
CA ILE A 162 3.63 11.50 -14.29
C ILE A 162 4.18 12.18 -13.03
N GLY A 163 5.16 11.59 -12.34
CA GLY A 163 5.67 12.11 -11.06
C GLY A 163 6.27 13.52 -11.17
N GLY A 164 5.87 14.41 -10.26
CA GLY A 164 6.34 15.79 -10.23
C GLY A 164 5.88 16.66 -11.40
N THR A 165 4.85 16.27 -12.15
CA THR A 165 4.26 17.07 -13.24
C THR A 165 2.95 17.76 -12.81
N PRO A 166 2.45 18.74 -13.58
CA PRO A 166 1.08 19.23 -13.45
C PRO A 166 0.02 18.11 -13.44
N ALA A 167 0.19 17.04 -14.22
CA ALA A 167 -0.72 15.88 -14.23
C ALA A 167 -0.89 15.23 -12.84
N ALA A 168 0.21 14.89 -12.15
CA ALA A 168 0.15 14.34 -10.78
C ALA A 168 -0.57 15.28 -9.79
N THR A 169 -0.40 16.60 -9.98
CA THR A 169 -1.04 17.62 -9.15
C THR A 169 -2.52 17.80 -9.50
N ARG A 170 -2.92 17.66 -10.77
CA ARG A 170 -4.33 17.61 -11.20
C ARG A 170 -5.02 16.40 -10.55
N ILE A 171 -4.47 15.19 -10.70
CA ILE A 171 -5.02 13.94 -10.13
C ILE A 171 -5.24 14.09 -8.61
N ARG A 172 -4.24 14.57 -7.87
CA ARG A 172 -4.35 14.85 -6.42
C ARG A 172 -5.45 15.86 -6.07
N ARG A 173 -5.62 16.91 -6.88
CA ARG A 173 -6.62 17.97 -6.67
C ARG A 173 -8.04 17.46 -6.98
N ILE A 174 -8.20 16.56 -7.94
CA ILE A 174 -9.48 15.98 -8.35
C ILE A 174 -9.95 14.94 -7.32
N TYR A 175 -9.03 14.09 -6.84
CA TYR A 175 -9.27 13.23 -5.68
C TYR A 175 -9.81 14.01 -4.47
N ARG A 176 -9.18 15.14 -4.11
CA ARG A 176 -9.63 16.05 -3.03
C ARG A 176 -10.95 16.81 -3.30
N ARG A 177 -11.56 16.62 -4.47
CA ARG A 177 -12.89 17.15 -4.84
C ARG A 177 -13.99 16.10 -4.82
N GLY A 178 -13.70 14.88 -4.37
CA GLY A 178 -14.66 13.78 -4.22
C GLY A 178 -14.60 12.71 -5.31
N ALA A 179 -13.84 12.93 -6.39
CA ALA A 179 -13.71 11.97 -7.48
C ALA A 179 -12.97 10.69 -7.05
N VAL A 180 -13.42 9.54 -7.54
CA VAL A 180 -12.79 8.25 -7.25
C VAL A 180 -11.49 8.08 -8.05
N VAL A 181 -10.42 7.60 -7.42
CA VAL A 181 -9.19 7.21 -8.13
C VAL A 181 -8.96 5.71 -7.94
N ALA A 182 -9.15 4.97 -9.04
CA ALA A 182 -8.84 3.56 -9.12
C ALA A 182 -7.46 3.32 -9.74
N GLY A 183 -6.83 2.22 -9.36
CA GLY A 183 -5.65 1.71 -10.04
C GLY A 183 -5.62 0.20 -9.99
N THR A 184 -5.27 -0.45 -11.11
CA THR A 184 -5.07 -1.90 -11.18
C THR A 184 -3.60 -2.25 -11.38
N SER A 185 -3.12 -3.28 -10.67
CA SER A 185 -1.74 -3.74 -10.73
C SER A 185 -0.76 -2.58 -10.47
N ALA A 186 0.11 -2.23 -11.42
CA ALA A 186 0.99 -1.07 -11.35
C ALA A 186 0.30 0.23 -10.88
N GLY A 187 -0.93 0.50 -11.35
CA GLY A 187 -1.73 1.63 -10.91
C GLY A 187 -2.05 1.61 -9.41
N ALA A 188 -2.37 0.43 -8.85
CA ALA A 188 -2.71 0.27 -7.43
C ALA A 188 -1.52 0.63 -6.52
N SER A 189 -0.32 0.15 -6.87
CA SER A 189 0.91 0.51 -6.15
C SER A 189 1.27 2.00 -6.31
N ALA A 190 0.98 2.61 -7.45
CA ALA A 190 1.28 4.02 -7.73
C ALA A 190 0.35 5.03 -7.05
N VAL A 191 -0.85 4.63 -6.60
CA VAL A 191 -1.75 5.49 -5.80
C VAL A 191 -1.16 5.81 -4.42
N CYS A 192 -0.38 4.88 -3.85
CA CYS A 192 0.26 5.01 -2.54
C CYS A 192 1.34 6.11 -2.55
N GLN A 193 1.71 6.64 -1.37
CA GLN A 193 2.90 7.49 -1.23
C GLN A 193 4.17 6.66 -1.37
N HIS A 194 4.20 5.53 -0.65
CA HIS A 194 5.27 4.56 -0.71
C HIS A 194 4.87 3.47 -1.70
N MET A 195 5.55 3.41 -2.84
CA MET A 195 5.29 2.45 -3.91
C MET A 195 6.36 1.36 -3.92
N MET A 196 5.96 0.09 -4.02
CA MET A 196 6.91 -1.00 -4.28
C MET A 196 7.33 -0.96 -5.74
N ALA A 197 8.51 -0.38 -6.01
CA ALA A 197 9.04 -0.14 -7.36
C ALA A 197 9.49 -1.44 -8.04
N TYR A 198 10.19 -2.28 -7.28
CA TYR A 198 10.72 -3.56 -7.71
C TYR A 198 10.73 -4.52 -6.52
N GLY A 199 10.72 -5.82 -6.78
CA GLY A 199 11.10 -6.82 -5.79
C GLY A 199 10.94 -8.25 -6.28
N LEU A 200 11.76 -9.15 -5.75
CA LEU A 200 11.75 -10.57 -6.09
C LEU A 200 10.55 -11.28 -5.47
N SER A 201 10.01 -12.29 -6.16
CA SER A 201 9.05 -13.24 -5.58
C SER A 201 9.75 -14.21 -4.62
N GLY A 202 9.00 -14.76 -3.67
CA GLY A 202 9.49 -15.71 -2.66
C GLY A 202 8.88 -15.45 -1.29
N THR A 203 8.82 -16.50 -0.47
CA THR A 203 8.24 -16.44 0.89
C THR A 203 9.23 -15.97 1.95
N THR A 204 10.52 -16.30 1.83
CA THR A 204 11.58 -15.87 2.78
C THR A 204 11.87 -14.38 2.63
N PRO A 205 11.61 -13.53 3.64
CA PRO A 205 11.94 -12.11 3.59
C PRO A 205 13.45 -11.91 3.69
N ARG A 206 14.03 -11.08 2.81
CA ARG A 206 15.47 -10.81 2.71
C ARG A 206 15.74 -9.31 2.58
N LYS A 207 16.89 -8.83 3.07
CA LYS A 207 17.31 -7.44 2.82
C LYS A 207 17.55 -7.22 1.32
N ALA A 208 17.18 -6.04 0.81
CA ALA A 208 17.27 -5.68 -0.61
C ALA A 208 16.41 -6.55 -1.57
N MET A 209 15.48 -7.37 -1.05
CA MET A 209 14.53 -8.12 -1.87
C MET A 209 13.52 -7.24 -2.61
N MET A 210 13.38 -5.97 -2.21
CA MET A 210 12.54 -4.95 -2.84
C MET A 210 13.15 -3.56 -2.73
N HIS A 211 12.62 -2.63 -3.53
CA HIS A 211 12.94 -1.21 -3.48
C HIS A 211 11.67 -0.37 -3.42
N PHE A 212 11.70 0.71 -2.63
CA PHE A 212 10.68 1.76 -2.65
C PHE A 212 10.94 2.78 -3.77
N ALA A 213 9.87 3.39 -4.25
CA ALA A 213 9.88 4.67 -4.96
C ALA A 213 8.70 5.53 -4.46
N PRO A 214 8.71 6.86 -4.69
CA PRO A 214 7.53 7.68 -4.48
C PRO A 214 6.43 7.35 -5.50
N GLY A 215 5.20 7.19 -5.03
CA GLY A 215 3.98 7.19 -5.85
C GLY A 215 3.30 8.56 -5.87
N LEU A 216 2.00 8.58 -6.21
CA LEU A 216 1.19 9.81 -6.28
C LEU A 216 0.92 10.42 -4.89
N GLY A 217 0.81 9.59 -3.86
CA GLY A 217 0.56 10.01 -2.48
C GLY A 217 -0.90 10.36 -2.17
N LEU A 218 -1.87 9.58 -2.66
CA LEU A 218 -3.28 9.74 -2.27
C LEU A 218 -3.60 9.05 -0.93
N VAL A 219 -2.85 7.98 -0.62
CA VAL A 219 -2.82 7.31 0.69
C VAL A 219 -1.37 7.15 1.17
N THR A 220 -1.11 7.45 2.43
CA THR A 220 0.24 7.65 2.98
C THR A 220 0.72 6.47 3.83
N ARG A 221 -0.19 5.89 4.63
CA ARG A 221 0.04 4.77 5.57
C ARG A 221 -0.02 3.38 4.92
N LEU A 222 -0.57 3.24 3.70
CA LEU A 222 -0.67 1.96 2.99
C LEU A 222 0.49 1.75 2.00
N LEU A 223 0.92 0.49 1.86
CA LEU A 223 1.82 0.00 0.83
C LEU A 223 1.15 -1.17 0.09
N VAL A 224 0.72 -0.96 -1.15
CA VAL A 224 0.10 -2.02 -1.96
C VAL A 224 1.14 -2.85 -2.72
N ASP A 225 1.11 -4.15 -2.48
CA ASP A 225 1.61 -5.19 -3.39
C ASP A 225 0.44 -5.92 -4.05
N GLN A 226 0.63 -6.37 -5.29
CA GLN A 226 -0.42 -6.80 -6.21
C GLN A 226 -0.09 -8.18 -6.80
N HIS A 227 -1.08 -8.84 -7.40
CA HIS A 227 -0.98 -10.24 -7.87
C HIS A 227 -0.38 -11.15 -6.78
N PHE A 228 -0.79 -10.95 -5.53
CA PHE A 228 0.03 -11.23 -4.36
C PHE A 228 0.25 -12.73 -4.10
N GLY A 229 -0.83 -13.49 -3.90
CA GLY A 229 -0.77 -14.95 -3.77
C GLY A 229 -0.28 -15.62 -5.04
N ALA A 230 -0.85 -15.24 -6.20
CA ALA A 230 -0.52 -15.77 -7.53
C ALA A 230 0.98 -15.70 -7.90
N ARG A 231 1.73 -14.77 -7.29
CA ARG A 231 3.19 -14.61 -7.53
C ARG A 231 4.04 -14.84 -6.27
N GLY A 232 3.47 -15.37 -5.19
CA GLY A 232 4.19 -15.70 -3.96
C GLY A 232 4.96 -14.51 -3.35
N ARG A 233 4.32 -13.36 -3.20
CA ARG A 233 4.98 -12.07 -2.89
C ARG A 233 5.11 -11.74 -1.40
N THR A 234 4.80 -12.69 -0.51
CA THR A 234 4.84 -12.50 0.95
C THR A 234 6.19 -12.01 1.48
N GLY A 235 7.30 -12.58 1.00
CA GLY A 235 8.64 -12.24 1.49
C GLY A 235 9.02 -10.78 1.21
N ARG A 236 8.74 -10.29 0.00
CA ARG A 236 9.04 -8.89 -0.36
C ARG A 236 8.14 -7.88 0.35
N LEU A 237 6.87 -8.23 0.64
CA LEU A 237 5.99 -7.38 1.44
C LEU A 237 6.46 -7.29 2.91
N ILE A 238 6.86 -8.41 3.52
CA ILE A 238 7.45 -8.41 4.88
C ILE A 238 8.77 -7.64 4.90
N THR A 239 9.65 -7.79 3.90
CA THR A 239 10.87 -6.95 3.78
C THR A 239 10.55 -5.47 3.75
N ALA A 240 9.48 -5.05 3.08
CA ALA A 240 9.09 -3.65 3.01
C ALA A 240 8.60 -3.10 4.37
N ILE A 241 7.83 -3.89 5.13
CA ILE A 241 7.38 -3.51 6.48
C ILE A 241 8.54 -3.59 7.49
N ALA A 242 9.51 -4.47 7.30
CA ALA A 242 10.76 -4.45 8.04
C ALA A 242 11.60 -3.18 7.74
N HIS A 243 11.59 -2.68 6.50
CA HIS A 243 12.23 -1.40 6.18
C HIS A 243 11.46 -0.18 6.71
N ASN A 244 10.13 -0.24 6.83
CA ASN A 244 9.32 0.85 7.38
C ASN A 244 8.07 0.35 8.15
N PRO A 245 8.20 0.07 9.47
CA PRO A 245 7.10 -0.49 10.29
C PRO A 245 5.90 0.43 10.51
N TYR A 246 6.02 1.74 10.21
CA TYR A 246 4.89 2.68 10.26
C TYR A 246 3.82 2.34 9.22
N LEU A 247 4.22 1.79 8.08
CA LEU A 247 3.31 1.39 7.00
C LEU A 247 2.48 0.16 7.38
N ILE A 248 1.37 -0.02 6.69
CA ILE A 248 0.60 -1.25 6.65
C ILE A 248 0.75 -1.84 5.25
N GLY A 249 1.29 -3.05 5.18
CA GLY A 249 1.45 -3.78 3.93
C GLY A 249 0.11 -4.36 3.51
N VAL A 250 -0.27 -4.20 2.25
CA VAL A 250 -1.54 -4.69 1.70
C VAL A 250 -1.21 -5.56 0.48
N GLY A 251 -1.20 -6.87 0.67
CA GLY A 251 -1.07 -7.85 -0.40
C GLY A 251 -2.43 -8.15 -1.02
N LEU A 252 -2.66 -7.67 -2.24
CA LEU A 252 -3.89 -7.87 -3.01
C LEU A 252 -3.75 -9.04 -3.99
N ASP A 253 -4.66 -10.01 -3.90
CA ASP A 253 -4.80 -11.07 -4.91
C ASP A 253 -5.39 -10.56 -6.22
N GLU A 254 -5.32 -11.39 -7.27
CA GLU A 254 -5.95 -11.10 -8.56
C GLU A 254 -7.49 -11.10 -8.45
N ASP A 255 -8.16 -10.37 -9.35
CA ASP A 255 -9.61 -10.10 -9.31
C ASP A 255 -10.16 -9.74 -7.91
N THR A 256 -9.35 -8.97 -7.18
CA THR A 256 -9.63 -8.51 -5.82
C THR A 256 -9.23 -7.04 -5.68
N ALA A 257 -10.05 -6.26 -5.00
CA ALA A 257 -9.84 -4.84 -4.76
C ALA A 257 -10.04 -4.45 -3.30
N VAL A 258 -9.48 -3.31 -2.92
CA VAL A 258 -9.86 -2.59 -1.71
C VAL A 258 -10.37 -1.20 -2.02
N GLU A 259 -11.54 -0.89 -1.49
CA GLU A 259 -12.10 0.46 -1.41
C GLU A 259 -11.52 1.14 -0.17
N VAL A 260 -11.02 2.38 -0.30
CA VAL A 260 -10.52 3.19 0.83
C VAL A 260 -11.23 4.53 0.85
N ASP A 261 -11.86 4.87 1.97
CA ASP A 261 -12.59 6.14 2.13
C ASP A 261 -11.71 7.29 2.68
N ALA A 262 -12.32 8.46 2.85
CA ALA A 262 -11.70 9.65 3.43
C ALA A 262 -11.25 9.45 4.90
N ARG A 263 -11.94 8.59 5.66
CA ARG A 263 -11.60 8.22 7.05
C ARG A 263 -10.55 7.11 7.15
N ARG A 264 -10.02 6.67 6.00
CA ARG A 264 -9.09 5.54 5.85
C ARG A 264 -9.66 4.21 6.36
N MET A 265 -10.98 4.08 6.35
CA MET A 265 -11.62 2.76 6.40
C MET A 265 -11.39 2.07 5.06
N VAL A 266 -10.90 0.84 5.14
CA VAL A 266 -10.67 -0.04 4.00
C VAL A 266 -11.77 -1.09 3.97
N ARG A 267 -12.34 -1.40 2.80
CA ARG A 267 -13.29 -2.51 2.59
C ARG A 267 -12.82 -3.38 1.42
N VAL A 268 -12.84 -4.70 1.60
CA VAL A 268 -12.45 -5.66 0.55
C VAL A 268 -13.63 -5.93 -0.39
N PHE A 269 -13.35 -6.01 -1.69
CA PHE A 269 -14.32 -6.34 -2.73
C PHE A 269 -13.67 -7.19 -3.85
N GLY A 270 -14.14 -8.42 -4.09
CA GLY A 270 -13.69 -9.28 -5.18
C GLY A 270 -13.58 -10.76 -4.77
N ARG A 271 -13.00 -11.59 -5.64
CA ARG A 271 -12.99 -13.06 -5.51
C ARG A 271 -11.98 -13.60 -4.51
N GLY A 272 -10.80 -12.99 -4.44
CA GLY A 272 -9.66 -13.46 -3.66
C GLY A 272 -9.56 -12.87 -2.27
N SER A 273 -8.34 -12.79 -1.74
CA SER A 273 -8.05 -12.31 -0.40
C SER A 273 -7.19 -11.05 -0.39
N VAL A 274 -7.16 -10.40 0.77
CA VAL A 274 -6.27 -9.28 1.07
C VAL A 274 -5.52 -9.57 2.36
N MET A 275 -4.20 -9.70 2.25
CA MET A 275 -3.31 -9.88 3.40
C MET A 275 -2.80 -8.52 3.88
N PHE A 276 -3.28 -8.09 5.04
CA PHE A 276 -2.73 -6.95 5.77
C PHE A 276 -1.55 -7.42 6.64
N VAL A 277 -0.43 -6.72 6.54
CA VAL A 277 0.81 -6.98 7.30
C VAL A 277 1.14 -5.74 8.11
N ASP A 278 1.12 -5.86 9.44
CA ASP A 278 1.42 -4.77 10.38
C ASP A 278 2.66 -5.10 11.22
N GLY A 279 3.66 -4.20 11.18
CA GLY A 279 4.89 -4.28 11.96
C GLY A 279 5.03 -3.22 13.06
N ALA A 280 4.05 -2.35 13.29
CA ALA A 280 4.15 -1.29 14.32
C ALA A 280 4.20 -1.87 15.75
N GLY A 281 3.71 -3.10 15.95
CA GLY A 281 3.83 -3.83 17.21
C GLY A 281 5.12 -4.66 17.36
N ALA A 282 6.04 -4.61 16.40
CA ALA A 282 7.22 -5.47 16.38
C ALA A 282 8.28 -5.04 17.42
N ASN A 283 8.61 -5.96 18.34
CA ASN A 283 9.60 -5.72 19.40
C ASN A 283 11.07 -5.97 18.98
N TYR A 284 11.29 -6.54 17.78
CA TYR A 284 12.61 -6.84 17.23
C TYR A 284 12.60 -6.78 15.71
N ASN A 285 13.66 -6.22 15.12
CA ASN A 285 13.89 -6.18 13.67
C ASN A 285 15.39 -5.98 13.38
N ASN A 286 16.03 -6.94 12.71
CA ASN A 286 17.47 -6.90 12.45
C ASN A 286 17.89 -6.33 11.07
N ILE A 287 16.95 -5.92 10.21
CA ILE A 287 17.22 -5.63 8.79
C ILE A 287 18.35 -4.63 8.54
N HIS A 288 18.51 -3.66 9.45
CA HIS A 288 19.53 -2.61 9.37
C HIS A 288 20.97 -3.11 9.52
N ARG A 289 21.19 -4.32 10.04
CA ARG A 289 22.53 -4.92 10.26
C ARG A 289 22.92 -5.98 9.23
N LEU A 290 21.98 -6.40 8.39
CA LEU A 290 22.21 -7.51 7.47
C LEU A 290 23.05 -7.08 6.25
N PRO A 291 23.87 -7.97 5.68
CA PRO A 291 24.29 -7.83 4.29
C PRO A 291 23.09 -8.08 3.35
N ASP A 292 23.18 -7.60 2.12
CA ASP A 292 22.09 -7.71 1.16
C ASP A 292 21.83 -9.17 0.76
N ASN A 293 20.58 -9.50 0.43
CA ASN A 293 20.07 -10.85 0.18
C ASN A 293 20.07 -11.82 1.38
N ALA A 294 20.63 -11.45 2.54
CA ALA A 294 20.49 -12.26 3.75
C ALA A 294 19.03 -12.26 4.27
N PRO A 295 18.56 -13.39 4.84
CA PRO A 295 17.24 -13.47 5.45
C PRO A 295 17.17 -12.60 6.71
N LEU A 296 16.02 -11.97 6.94
CA LEU A 296 15.78 -11.12 8.11
C LEU A 296 15.00 -11.85 9.22
N ALA A 297 15.15 -11.34 10.44
CA ALA A 297 14.35 -11.72 11.59
C ALA A 297 13.63 -10.49 12.14
N MET A 298 12.30 -10.61 12.24
CA MET A 298 11.40 -9.61 12.79
C MET A 298 10.32 -10.33 13.60
N PHE A 299 10.06 -9.88 14.83
CA PHE A 299 9.14 -10.54 15.77
C PHE A 299 7.87 -9.70 15.99
N ASP A 300 6.82 -10.29 16.58
CA ASP A 300 5.53 -9.65 16.88
C ASP A 300 4.82 -8.96 15.67
N LEU A 301 5.10 -9.43 14.44
CA LEU A 301 4.32 -9.09 13.24
C LEU A 301 2.87 -9.56 13.39
N ARG A 302 1.92 -8.71 12.96
CA ARG A 302 0.50 -9.07 12.84
C ARG A 302 0.13 -9.29 11.38
N PHE A 303 -0.69 -10.31 11.15
CA PHE A 303 -1.26 -10.63 9.85
C PHE A 303 -2.79 -10.71 9.98
N HIS A 304 -3.50 -10.06 9.07
CA HIS A 304 -4.95 -10.19 8.95
C HIS A 304 -5.29 -10.53 7.50
N ILE A 305 -6.11 -11.57 7.30
CA ILE A 305 -6.59 -11.98 5.97
C ILE A 305 -8.07 -11.60 5.92
N LEU A 306 -8.43 -10.74 4.96
CA LEU A 306 -9.80 -10.30 4.73
C LEU A 306 -10.25 -10.73 3.34
N THR A 307 -11.53 -11.09 3.23
CA THR A 307 -12.24 -11.39 1.98
C THR A 307 -13.39 -10.40 1.80
N HIS A 308 -14.08 -10.45 0.66
CA HIS A 308 -15.18 -9.54 0.32
C HIS A 308 -16.11 -9.17 1.50
N GLY A 309 -16.47 -7.90 1.59
CA GLY A 309 -17.40 -7.37 2.58
C GLY A 309 -16.79 -7.08 3.96
N HIS A 310 -15.62 -7.65 4.28
CA HIS A 310 -14.87 -7.31 5.49
C HIS A 310 -14.15 -5.97 5.36
N SER A 311 -13.93 -5.30 6.51
CA SER A 311 -13.29 -3.99 6.58
C SER A 311 -12.12 -3.95 7.55
N PHE A 312 -11.19 -3.02 7.34
CA PHE A 312 -10.01 -2.76 8.17
C PHE A 312 -9.86 -1.25 8.42
N ASP A 313 -9.60 -0.87 9.67
CA ASP A 313 -9.33 0.50 10.09
C ASP A 313 -7.81 0.75 10.08
N VAL A 314 -7.36 1.71 9.26
CA VAL A 314 -5.94 2.05 9.08
C VAL A 314 -5.37 2.88 10.24
N HIS A 315 -6.22 3.59 11.00
CA HIS A 315 -5.81 4.34 12.19
C HIS A 315 -5.72 3.42 13.42
N ALA A 316 -6.73 2.56 13.64
CA ALA A 316 -6.73 1.55 14.70
C ALA A 316 -5.86 0.31 14.39
N ARG A 317 -5.39 0.19 13.13
CA ARG A 317 -4.56 -0.91 12.57
C ARG A 317 -5.19 -2.30 12.76
N GLN A 318 -6.51 -2.40 12.64
CA GLN A 318 -7.27 -3.62 12.99
C GLN A 318 -8.44 -3.90 12.03
N PRO A 319 -8.79 -5.18 11.82
CA PRO A 319 -10.04 -5.55 11.15
C PRO A 319 -11.25 -5.14 12.00
N VAL A 320 -12.30 -4.66 11.35
CA VAL A 320 -13.60 -4.43 11.98
C VAL A 320 -14.32 -5.77 12.09
N VAL A 321 -14.65 -6.19 13.32
CA VAL A 321 -15.47 -7.38 13.56
C VAL A 321 -16.91 -7.08 13.09
N PRO A 322 -17.46 -7.81 12.11
CA PRO A 322 -18.79 -7.53 11.59
C PRO A 322 -19.87 -8.05 12.56
N THR A 323 -20.98 -7.31 12.70
CA THR A 323 -22.14 -7.73 13.51
C THR A 323 -22.94 -8.86 12.86
N ILE A 324 -22.91 -8.94 11.53
CA ILE A 324 -23.44 -10.04 10.71
C ILE A 324 -22.33 -10.37 9.70
N PRO A 325 -21.86 -11.63 9.61
CA PRO A 325 -20.86 -12.02 8.61
C PRO A 325 -21.31 -11.62 7.20
N PRO A 326 -20.45 -11.00 6.38
CA PRO A 326 -20.82 -10.67 5.01
C PRO A 326 -21.06 -11.96 4.21
N ALA A 327 -21.97 -11.89 3.23
CA ALA A 327 -22.11 -12.96 2.25
C ALA A 327 -20.77 -13.18 1.51
N PRO A 328 -20.42 -14.42 1.15
CA PRO A 328 -19.32 -14.68 0.22
C PRO A 328 -19.50 -13.87 -1.07
N PHE A 329 -18.40 -13.47 -1.70
CA PHE A 329 -18.48 -12.93 -3.06
C PHE A 329 -18.98 -14.03 -3.99
N GLU A 330 -20.14 -13.85 -4.61
CA GLU A 330 -20.71 -14.83 -5.53
C GLU A 330 -19.82 -14.93 -6.78
N PRO A 331 -19.17 -16.09 -7.04
CA PRO A 331 -18.59 -16.34 -8.34
C PRO A 331 -19.72 -16.61 -9.33
N GLU A 332 -19.53 -16.27 -10.61
CA GLU A 332 -20.41 -16.80 -11.64
C GLU A 332 -20.37 -18.33 -11.61
N VAL A 333 -21.55 -18.95 -11.73
CA VAL A 333 -21.67 -20.36 -12.10
C VAL A 333 -21.16 -20.49 -13.52
N TYR A 334 -19.88 -20.82 -13.66
CA TYR A 334 -19.41 -21.45 -14.88
C TYR A 334 -20.20 -22.75 -15.04
N PHE A 335 -21.15 -22.75 -15.98
CA PHE A 335 -21.56 -24.00 -16.59
C PHE A 335 -20.30 -24.58 -17.24
N GLU A 336 -19.78 -25.66 -16.68
CA GLU A 336 -18.85 -26.52 -17.39
C GLU A 336 -19.61 -27.06 -18.60
N GLY A 337 -19.40 -26.43 -19.76
CA GLY A 337 -19.88 -26.95 -21.02
C GLY A 337 -19.14 -28.25 -21.29
N GLU A 338 -19.81 -29.39 -21.09
CA GLU A 338 -19.29 -30.68 -21.53
C GLU A 338 -18.90 -30.56 -23.02
N GLY A 339 -17.71 -31.07 -23.35
CA GLY A 339 -17.12 -30.86 -24.66
C GLY A 339 -17.96 -31.46 -25.79
N ILE A 340 -18.14 -30.68 -26.86
CA ILE A 340 -18.76 -31.06 -28.14
C ILE A 340 -17.67 -31.10 -29.21
#